data_AF-Q1IT48-F1
#
_entry.id   AF-Q1IT48-F1
#
_cell.length_a   1.000
_cell.length_b   1.000
_cell.length_c   1.000
_cell.angle_alpha   90.00
_cell.angle_beta   90.00
_cell.angle_gamma   90.00
#
_symmetry.space_group_name_H-M   'P 1'
#
loop_
_entity.id
_entity.type
_entity.pdbx_description
1 polymer ?
#
loop_
_entity_poly.entity_id
_entity_poly.type
_entity_poly.pdbx_seq_one_letter_code
_entity_poly.pdbx_strand_id
1 'polypeptide(L)'
;MIMAYRFVRLIETHSEGLAKALRKKIENCPKLVDYHNVPAEELTERVYEVYRHLGEWLLGKTEADIEQRYSAIGKKRAQQGVPSCQVTWTICLVKENLWDYLKQESVIERPAEIFGELEVLELLDQFFDRAIYYAAVGHEQARVEMAQVAIHS
;
A
#
# COMPACT_ATOMS: atom_id res chain seq x y z
N MET A 1 13.75 -19.45 -2.36
CA MET A 1 12.40 -18.84 -2.31
C MET A 1 11.40 -19.50 -1.33
N ILE A 2 11.82 -20.28 -0.32
CA ILE A 2 10.87 -20.83 0.68
C ILE A 2 10.42 -19.74 1.68
N MET A 3 11.30 -18.78 1.99
CA MET A 3 11.01 -17.73 2.99
C MET A 3 10.06 -16.64 2.48
N ALA A 4 10.23 -16.19 1.23
CA ALA A 4 9.28 -15.28 0.61
C ALA A 4 7.86 -15.88 0.56
N TYR A 5 7.72 -17.17 0.23
CA TYR A 5 6.41 -17.86 0.27
C TYR A 5 5.82 -17.95 1.69
N ARG A 6 6.63 -18.26 2.72
CA ARG A 6 6.15 -18.27 4.12
C ARG A 6 5.66 -16.90 4.57
N PHE A 7 6.39 -15.85 4.19
CA PHE A 7 6.07 -14.47 4.50
C PHE A 7 4.76 -14.02 3.84
N VAL A 8 4.62 -14.30 2.55
CA VAL A 8 3.39 -14.06 1.81
C VAL A 8 2.20 -14.77 2.43
N ARG A 9 2.35 -16.06 2.77
CA ARG A 9 1.29 -16.85 3.38
C ARG A 9 0.89 -16.31 4.76
N LEU A 10 1.83 -15.79 5.53
CA LEU A 10 1.55 -15.13 6.81
C LEU A 10 0.70 -13.86 6.60
N ILE A 11 1.08 -13.01 5.64
CA ILE A 11 0.30 -11.81 5.30
C ILE A 11 -1.12 -12.17 4.85
N GLU A 12 -1.26 -13.15 3.97
CA GLU A 12 -2.56 -13.60 3.45
C GLU A 12 -3.45 -14.19 4.56
N THR A 13 -2.88 -15.03 5.44
CA THR A 13 -3.63 -15.65 6.54
C THR A 13 -4.18 -14.62 7.51
N HIS A 14 -3.47 -13.51 7.68
CA HIS A 14 -3.79 -12.48 8.65
C HIS A 14 -4.27 -11.16 8.03
N SER A 15 -4.64 -11.19 6.74
CA SER A 15 -5.05 -10.01 5.98
C SER A 15 -6.25 -9.29 6.61
N GLU A 16 -7.14 -10.04 7.28
CA GLU A 16 -8.31 -9.47 7.99
C GLU A 16 -7.90 -8.62 9.21
N GLY A 17 -6.94 -9.11 10.00
CA GLY A 17 -6.41 -8.39 11.15
C GLY A 17 -5.62 -7.16 10.71
N LEU A 18 -4.75 -7.32 9.71
CA LEU A 18 -4.01 -6.23 9.08
C LEU A 18 -4.96 -5.15 8.55
N ALA A 19 -6.04 -5.55 7.88
CA ALA A 19 -7.02 -4.63 7.33
C ALA A 19 -7.74 -3.81 8.40
N LYS A 20 -8.22 -4.48 9.46
CA LYS A 20 -8.89 -3.81 10.60
C LYS A 20 -7.94 -2.84 11.31
N ALA A 21 -6.70 -3.24 11.54
CA ALA A 21 -5.69 -2.41 12.18
C ALA A 21 -5.35 -1.17 11.34
N LEU A 22 -5.14 -1.35 10.04
CA LEU A 22 -4.87 -0.23 9.11
C LEU A 22 -6.05 0.74 9.05
N ARG A 23 -7.29 0.23 8.98
CA ARG A 23 -8.48 1.08 8.98
C ARG A 23 -8.53 1.98 10.22
N LYS A 24 -8.29 1.40 11.40
CA LYS A 24 -8.21 2.15 12.66
C LYS A 24 -7.08 3.18 12.62
N LYS A 25 -5.91 2.87 12.05
CA LYS A 25 -4.82 3.84 11.89
C LYS A 25 -5.24 5.01 11.01
N ILE A 26 -5.91 4.74 9.88
CA ILE A 26 -6.37 5.78 8.95
C ILE A 26 -7.42 6.69 9.61
N GLU A 27 -8.44 6.10 10.24
CA GLU A 27 -9.52 6.82 10.92
C GLU A 27 -9.00 7.76 12.04
N ASN A 28 -7.90 7.38 12.70
CA ASN A 28 -7.32 8.15 13.80
C ASN A 28 -6.13 9.03 13.36
N CYS A 29 -5.80 9.08 12.08
CA CYS A 29 -4.63 9.82 11.60
C CYS A 29 -4.99 11.29 11.27
N PRO A 30 -4.45 12.29 12.01
CA PRO A 30 -4.73 13.70 11.73
C PRO A 30 -4.14 14.17 10.39
N LYS A 31 -3.28 13.37 9.75
CA LYS A 31 -2.71 13.66 8.43
C LYS A 31 -3.61 13.20 7.28
N LEU A 32 -4.67 12.44 7.54
CA LEU A 32 -5.54 11.83 6.53
C LEU A 32 -6.96 12.39 6.55
N VAL A 33 -7.09 13.71 6.79
CA VAL A 33 -8.39 14.37 6.92
C VAL A 33 -9.23 14.30 5.63
N ASP A 34 -8.60 14.29 4.46
CA ASP A 34 -9.33 14.26 3.19
C ASP A 34 -9.67 12.83 2.74
N TYR A 35 -9.15 11.81 3.43
CA TYR A 35 -9.58 10.42 3.22
C TYR A 35 -11.03 10.18 3.65
N HIS A 36 -11.66 11.11 4.39
CA HIS A 36 -13.11 11.11 4.60
C HIS A 36 -13.92 11.27 3.31
N ASN A 37 -13.32 11.80 2.24
CA ASN A 37 -13.95 11.90 0.92
C ASN A 37 -13.97 10.54 0.18
N VAL A 38 -13.25 9.54 0.67
CA VAL A 38 -13.23 8.18 0.11
C VAL A 38 -14.35 7.35 0.76
N PRO A 39 -15.18 6.65 -0.04
CA PRO A 39 -16.20 5.76 0.52
C PRO A 39 -15.60 4.71 1.46
N ALA A 40 -16.19 4.50 2.64
CA ALA A 40 -15.67 3.58 3.65
C ALA A 40 -15.58 2.12 3.16
N GLU A 41 -16.54 1.69 2.34
CA GLU A 41 -16.55 0.37 1.70
C GLU A 41 -15.37 0.23 0.73
N GLU A 42 -15.11 1.26 -0.08
CA GLU A 42 -13.97 1.30 -0.98
C GLU A 42 -12.65 1.26 -0.20
N LEU A 43 -12.52 2.04 0.88
CA LEU A 43 -11.32 2.04 1.69
C LEU A 43 -11.06 0.65 2.29
N THR A 44 -12.11 0.01 2.80
CA THR A 44 -12.03 -1.33 3.38
C THR A 44 -11.59 -2.34 2.31
N GLU A 45 -12.27 -2.38 1.16
CA GLU A 45 -11.92 -3.27 0.05
C GLU A 45 -10.48 -3.06 -0.41
N ARG A 46 -10.05 -1.80 -0.58
CA ARG A 46 -8.69 -1.46 -1.00
C ARG A 46 -7.64 -1.92 0.00
N VAL A 47 -7.93 -1.75 1.29
CA VAL A 47 -7.04 -2.21 2.36
C VAL A 47 -6.90 -3.74 2.35
N TYR A 48 -7.97 -4.49 2.07
CA TYR A 48 -7.89 -5.94 1.88
C TYR A 48 -7.10 -6.34 0.63
N GLU A 49 -7.37 -5.68 -0.50
CA GLU A 49 -6.67 -5.97 -1.76
C GLU A 49 -5.17 -5.75 -1.66
N VAL A 50 -4.73 -4.71 -0.94
CA VAL A 50 -3.30 -4.41 -0.79
C VAL A 50 -2.56 -5.58 -0.16
N TYR A 51 -3.07 -6.19 0.92
CA TYR A 51 -2.40 -7.33 1.56
C TYR A 51 -2.60 -8.64 0.81
N ARG A 52 -3.77 -8.84 0.17
CA ARG A 52 -4.03 -10.05 -0.63
C ARG A 52 -3.13 -10.12 -1.86
N HIS A 53 -2.88 -9.00 -2.53
CA HIS A 53 -2.05 -8.98 -3.73
C HIS A 53 -0.56 -8.73 -3.45
N LEU A 54 -0.19 -8.36 -2.22
CA LEU A 54 1.22 -8.19 -1.84
C LEU A 54 2.04 -9.46 -2.09
N GLY A 55 1.43 -10.62 -1.89
CA GLY A 55 2.04 -11.90 -2.21
C GLY A 55 2.39 -12.09 -3.67
N GLU A 56 1.44 -11.79 -4.53
CA GLU A 56 1.62 -11.84 -5.99
C GLU A 56 2.62 -10.79 -6.46
N TRP A 57 2.62 -9.60 -5.84
CA TRP A 57 3.53 -8.51 -6.16
C TRP A 57 4.98 -8.83 -5.83
N LEU A 58 5.23 -9.49 -4.71
CA LEU A 58 6.58 -9.87 -4.28
C LEU A 58 7.14 -11.06 -5.07
N LEU A 59 6.28 -11.97 -5.55
CA LEU A 59 6.70 -13.26 -6.10
C LEU A 59 6.54 -13.41 -7.61
N GLY A 60 5.79 -12.55 -8.29
CA GLY A 60 5.42 -12.83 -9.68
C GLY A 60 4.99 -11.66 -10.56
N LYS A 61 5.05 -10.41 -10.09
CA LYS A 61 4.63 -9.25 -10.89
C LYS A 61 5.80 -8.35 -11.24
N THR A 62 5.70 -7.74 -12.42
CA THR A 62 6.70 -6.83 -12.96
C THR A 62 6.48 -5.42 -12.42
N GLU A 63 7.49 -4.57 -12.53
CA GLU A 63 7.36 -3.15 -12.19
C GLU A 63 6.22 -2.46 -12.96
N ALA A 64 5.94 -2.87 -14.20
CA ALA A 64 4.84 -2.36 -15.00
C ALA A 64 3.45 -2.64 -14.39
N ASP A 65 3.28 -3.78 -13.71
CA ASP A 65 2.04 -4.09 -13.00
C ASP A 65 1.84 -3.14 -11.81
N ILE A 66 2.93 -2.80 -11.10
CA ILE A 66 2.93 -1.86 -9.99
C ILE A 66 2.59 -0.46 -10.51
N GLU A 67 3.25 -0.03 -11.60
CA GLU A 67 2.99 1.25 -12.27
C GLU A 67 1.50 1.40 -12.61
N GLN A 68 0.95 0.47 -13.40
CA GLN A 68 -0.43 0.54 -13.84
C GLN A 68 -1.41 0.63 -12.66
N ARG A 69 -1.20 -0.21 -11.64
CA ARG A 69 -2.09 -0.27 -10.46
C ARG A 69 -1.99 1.01 -9.63
N TYR A 70 -0.78 1.43 -9.27
CA TYR A 70 -0.60 2.56 -8.35
C TYR A 70 -0.86 3.90 -9.02
N SER A 71 -0.57 4.05 -10.32
CA SER A 71 -1.01 5.22 -11.07
C SER A 71 -2.54 5.33 -11.13
N ALA A 72 -3.27 4.21 -11.32
CA ALA A 72 -4.73 4.23 -11.27
C ALA A 72 -5.27 4.63 -9.88
N ILE A 73 -4.64 4.15 -8.80
CA ILE A 73 -4.99 4.55 -7.42
C ILE A 73 -4.76 6.06 -7.23
N GLY A 74 -3.61 6.57 -7.65
CA GLY A 74 -3.28 7.99 -7.59
C GLY A 74 -4.29 8.87 -8.32
N LYS A 75 -4.63 8.51 -9.56
CA LYS A 75 -5.65 9.19 -10.38
C LYS A 75 -7.00 9.24 -9.67
N LYS A 76 -7.46 8.10 -9.16
CA LYS A 76 -8.73 7.99 -8.45
C LYS A 76 -8.77 8.87 -7.21
N ARG A 77 -7.70 8.89 -6.42
CA ARG A 77 -7.60 9.72 -5.21
C ARG A 77 -7.58 11.21 -5.53
N ALA A 78 -6.91 11.62 -6.60
CA ALA A 78 -6.95 13.00 -7.09
C ALA A 78 -8.38 13.44 -7.46
N GLN A 79 -9.12 12.59 -8.18
CA GLN A 79 -10.51 12.83 -8.56
C GLN A 79 -11.46 12.92 -7.35
N GLN A 80 -11.14 12.20 -6.27
CA GLN A 80 -11.84 12.27 -4.98
C GLN A 80 -11.40 13.46 -4.11
N GLY A 81 -10.53 14.34 -4.62
CA GLY A 81 -10.07 15.52 -3.89
C GLY A 81 -9.04 15.23 -2.79
N VAL A 82 -8.49 14.02 -2.72
CA VAL A 82 -7.47 13.66 -1.73
C VAL A 82 -6.11 14.24 -2.16
N PRO A 83 -5.38 14.98 -1.31
CA PRO A 83 -4.06 15.48 -1.65
C PRO A 83 -3.01 14.36 -1.82
N SER A 84 -2.05 14.56 -2.73
CA SER A 84 -0.99 13.58 -3.02
C SER A 84 -0.20 13.19 -1.74
N CYS A 85 0.07 14.15 -0.86
CA CYS A 85 0.76 13.89 0.41
C CYS A 85 0.00 12.90 1.32
N GLN A 86 -1.33 12.93 1.32
CA GLN A 86 -2.16 11.99 2.07
C GLN A 86 -2.16 10.61 1.41
N VAL A 87 -2.15 10.55 0.07
CA VAL A 87 -1.99 9.28 -0.65
C VAL A 87 -0.66 8.62 -0.28
N THR A 88 0.44 9.37 -0.33
CA THR A 88 1.77 8.89 0.09
C THR A 88 1.75 8.42 1.54
N TRP A 89 1.19 9.23 2.45
CA TRP A 89 1.14 8.88 3.87
C TRP A 89 0.32 7.62 4.14
N THR A 90 -0.78 7.40 3.42
CA THR A 90 -1.55 6.15 3.53
C THR A 90 -0.72 4.94 3.11
N ILE A 91 0.10 5.04 2.06
CA ILE A 91 0.99 3.93 1.65
C ILE A 91 2.06 3.68 2.73
N CYS A 92 2.61 4.73 3.35
CA CYS A 92 3.49 4.58 4.51
C CYS A 92 2.81 3.86 5.68
N LEU A 93 1.55 4.21 6.00
CA LEU A 93 0.79 3.54 7.07
C LEU A 93 0.52 2.07 6.77
N VAL A 94 0.31 1.69 5.51
CA VAL A 94 0.22 0.27 5.10
C VAL A 94 1.53 -0.45 5.46
N LYS A 95 2.67 0.12 5.04
CA LYS A 95 4.00 -0.43 5.31
C LYS A 95 4.27 -0.56 6.82
N GLU A 96 3.96 0.47 7.59
CA GLU A 96 4.10 0.46 9.05
C GLU A 96 3.18 -0.58 9.71
N ASN A 97 1.93 -0.68 9.27
CA ASN A 97 0.99 -1.67 9.79
C ASN A 97 1.44 -3.11 9.54
N LEU A 98 2.03 -3.37 8.38
CA LEU A 98 2.69 -4.64 8.09
C LEU A 98 3.87 -4.90 9.03
N TRP A 99 4.74 -3.90 9.22
CA TRP A 99 5.90 -4.02 10.11
C TRP A 99 5.51 -4.27 11.56
N ASP A 100 4.51 -3.56 12.08
CA ASP A 100 4.01 -3.76 13.44
C ASP A 100 3.46 -5.18 13.64
N TYR A 101 2.76 -5.70 12.63
CA TYR A 101 2.23 -7.05 12.65
C TYR A 101 3.34 -8.10 12.65
N LEU A 102 4.33 -7.95 11.77
CA LEU A 102 5.48 -8.85 11.71
C LEU A 102 6.22 -8.90 13.04
N LYS A 103 6.46 -7.75 13.69
CA LYS A 103 7.10 -7.68 15.01
C LYS A 103 6.31 -8.42 16.10
N GLN A 104 4.98 -8.47 16.00
CA GLN A 104 4.12 -9.15 16.97
C GLN A 104 4.12 -10.67 16.78
N GLU A 105 4.14 -11.15 15.54
CA GLU A 105 4.23 -12.58 15.23
C GLU A 105 5.65 -13.13 15.38
N SER A 106 6.66 -12.27 15.18
CA SER A 106 8.05 -12.66 15.21
C SER A 106 8.58 -12.76 16.64
N VAL A 107 8.34 -13.89 17.31
CA VAL A 107 9.26 -14.41 18.34
C VAL A 107 10.52 -14.89 17.58
N ILE A 108 11.40 -13.96 17.19
CA ILE A 108 12.58 -14.27 16.37
C ILE A 108 13.60 -15.04 17.22
N GLU A 109 13.45 -16.37 17.25
CA GLU A 109 14.41 -17.30 17.85
C GLU A 109 14.93 -18.27 16.79
N ARG A 110 15.69 -17.81 15.78
CA ARG A 110 16.61 -18.67 14.99
C ARG A 110 17.53 -17.89 14.03
N PRO A 111 18.86 -17.93 14.24
CA PRO A 111 19.85 -17.23 13.39
C PRO A 111 19.92 -17.65 11.92
N ALA A 112 19.46 -18.87 11.57
CA ALA A 112 19.56 -19.41 10.22
C ALA A 112 18.48 -18.89 9.25
N GLU A 113 17.42 -18.25 9.75
CA GLU A 113 16.32 -17.69 8.94
C GLU A 113 16.56 -16.21 8.55
N ILE A 114 17.54 -15.55 9.18
CA ILE A 114 17.83 -14.11 9.06
C ILE A 114 18.15 -13.66 7.63
N PHE A 115 18.98 -14.40 6.88
CA PHE A 115 19.39 -13.96 5.53
C PHE A 115 18.25 -14.01 4.50
N GLY A 116 17.34 -14.99 4.62
CA GLY A 116 16.16 -15.08 3.77
C GLY A 116 15.07 -14.06 4.14
N GLU A 117 15.06 -13.61 5.40
CA GLU A 117 14.19 -12.53 5.87
C GLU A 117 14.64 -11.17 5.35
N LEU A 118 15.95 -10.89 5.32
CA LEU A 118 16.50 -9.64 4.80
C LEU A 118 16.18 -9.39 3.32
N GLU A 119 16.24 -10.43 2.47
CA GLU A 119 15.89 -10.34 1.04
C GLU A 119 14.40 -9.96 0.85
N VAL A 120 13.52 -10.52 1.68
CA VAL A 120 12.08 -10.21 1.63
C VAL A 120 11.81 -8.78 2.09
N LEU A 121 12.53 -8.30 3.11
CA LEU A 121 12.45 -6.92 3.57
C LEU A 121 12.90 -5.93 2.48
N GLU A 122 13.96 -6.26 1.74
CA GLU A 122 14.41 -5.43 0.63
C GLU A 122 13.37 -5.38 -0.51
N LEU A 123 12.78 -6.52 -0.88
CA LEU A 123 11.71 -6.57 -1.89
C LEU A 123 10.47 -5.77 -1.47
N LEU A 124 10.11 -5.82 -0.19
CA LEU A 124 9.03 -5.01 0.36
C LEU A 124 9.33 -3.52 0.27
N ASP A 125 10.55 -3.10 0.63
CA ASP A 125 10.96 -1.70 0.56
C ASP A 125 10.88 -1.19 -0.88
N GLN A 126 11.46 -1.93 -1.83
CA GLN A 126 11.39 -1.59 -3.26
C GLN A 126 9.94 -1.53 -3.77
N PHE A 127 9.08 -2.44 -3.33
CA PHE A 127 7.67 -2.43 -3.68
C PHE A 127 6.97 -1.15 -3.20
N PHE A 128 7.14 -0.78 -1.93
CA PHE A 128 6.49 0.40 -1.37
C PHE A 128 7.03 1.72 -1.96
N ASP A 129 8.32 1.78 -2.28
CA ASP A 129 8.92 2.94 -2.93
C ASP A 129 8.33 3.16 -4.34
N ARG A 130 8.23 2.09 -5.14
CA ARG A 130 7.56 2.12 -6.46
C ARG A 130 6.09 2.48 -6.33
N ALA A 131 5.39 1.91 -5.35
CA ALA A 131 3.98 2.20 -5.09
C ALA A 131 3.75 3.68 -4.80
N ILE A 132 4.60 4.30 -3.96
CA ILE A 132 4.55 5.73 -3.66
C ILE A 132 4.81 6.55 -4.93
N TYR A 133 5.86 6.24 -5.67
CA TYR A 133 6.24 6.97 -6.87
C TYR A 133 5.12 6.96 -7.92
N TYR A 134 4.63 5.78 -8.29
CA TYR A 134 3.61 5.66 -9.33
C TYR A 134 2.24 6.19 -8.89
N ALA A 135 1.92 6.15 -7.59
CA ALA A 135 0.73 6.82 -7.06
C ALA A 135 0.82 8.34 -7.18
N ALA A 136 1.99 8.93 -6.90
CA ALA A 136 2.22 10.36 -7.09
C ALA A 136 2.10 10.75 -8.58
N VAL A 137 2.73 9.98 -9.49
CA VAL A 137 2.64 10.20 -10.94
C VAL A 137 1.19 10.19 -11.42
N GLY A 138 0.42 9.17 -11.05
CA GLY A 138 -0.99 9.09 -11.43
C GLY A 138 -1.81 10.24 -10.85
N HIS A 139 -1.55 10.64 -9.61
CA HIS A 139 -2.22 11.77 -8.97
C HIS A 139 -1.98 13.08 -9.72
N GLU A 140 -0.72 13.39 -10.03
CA GLU A 140 -0.32 14.61 -10.74
C GLU A 140 -0.92 14.66 -12.16
N GLN A 141 -0.91 13.54 -12.88
CA GLN A 141 -1.54 13.44 -14.21
C GLN A 141 -3.04 13.81 -14.14
N ALA A 142 -3.79 13.21 -13.21
CA ALA A 142 -5.21 13.52 -13.04
C ALA A 142 -5.43 14.99 -12.66
N ARG A 143 -4.57 15.59 -11.83
CA ARG A 143 -4.65 17.01 -11.48
C ARG A 143 -4.46 17.92 -12.69
N VAL A 144 -3.52 17.60 -13.57
CA VAL A 144 -3.30 18.35 -14.82
C VAL A 144 -4.49 18.20 -15.76
N GLU A 145 -5.00 16.98 -15.96
CA GLU A 145 -6.18 16.70 -16.78
C GLU A 145 -7.41 17.48 -16.28
N MET A 146 -7.67 17.47 -14.97
CA MET A 146 -8.78 18.20 -14.35
C MET A 146 -8.63 19.72 -14.49
N ALA A 147 -7.41 20.24 -14.35
CA ALA A 147 -7.15 21.68 -14.55
C ALA A 147 -7.38 22.10 -16.00
N GLN A 148 -6.99 21.26 -16.97
CA GLN A 148 -7.24 21.52 -18.39
C GLN A 148 -8.73 21.52 -18.72
N VAL A 149 -9.52 20.57 -18.20
CA VAL A 149 -10.98 20.54 -18.40
C VAL A 149 -11.64 21.79 -17.83
N ALA A 150 -11.22 22.24 -16.65
CA ALA A 150 -11.76 23.44 -16.00
C ALA A 150 -11.46 24.75 -16.78
N ILE A 151 -10.37 24.79 -17.56
CA ILE A 151 -10.03 25.94 -18.40
C ILE A 151 -10.87 26.00 -19.69
N HIS A 152 -11.36 24.85 -20.17
CA HIS A 152 -12.12 24.73 -21.42
C HIS A 152 -13.64 24.61 -21.22
N SER A 153 -14.13 24.71 -19.97
CA SER A 153 -15.55 24.67 -19.60
C SER A 153 -16.06 26.05 -19.25
#